data_AF-A0A843UJJ0-F1
#
_entry.id   AF-A0A843UJJ0-F1
#
_cell.length_a   1.000
_cell.length_b   1.000
_cell.length_c   1.000
_cell.angle_alpha   90.00
_cell.angle_beta   90.00
_cell.angle_gamma   90.00
#
_symmetry.space_group_name_H-M   'P 1'
#
loop_
_entity.id
_entity.type
_entity.pdbx_description
1 polymer ?
#
loop_
_entity_poly.entity_id
_entity_poly.type
_entity_poly.pdbx_seq_one_letter_code
_entity_poly.pdbx_strand_id
1 'polypeptide(L)'
;MPINFQDWRKAPKTCKDDVFAYVQRKYDISDGRKKWVFQDLNNKWRSWKYVNRKLYFKYNGKAKQQIRPNAPRLDLDQWKEAVQQWTSLEWKWSSETNWKNKSQQKWFHCAGTRSVADIHEEERVKGHLELDRTDLFIKRHTRKDGKPTNEAARHEKLKSLKSAQPPSDDCTPHRHCKE
;
A
#
# COMPACT_ATOMS: atom_id res chain seq x y z
N MET A 1 11.81 -17.97 -1.08
CA MET A 1 11.94 -16.67 -0.37
C MET A 1 11.71 -16.93 1.11
N PRO A 2 12.63 -16.55 2.01
CA PRO A 2 12.44 -16.84 3.43
C PRO A 2 11.27 -16.07 4.05
N ILE A 3 10.42 -16.76 4.82
CA ILE A 3 9.24 -16.16 5.47
C ILE A 3 9.54 -15.54 6.83
N ASN A 4 10.61 -16.00 7.47
CA ASN A 4 11.08 -15.61 8.79
C ASN A 4 11.61 -14.18 8.87
N PHE A 5 11.91 -13.50 7.76
CA PHE A 5 12.32 -12.09 7.84
C PHE A 5 11.17 -11.20 8.30
N GLN A 6 11.38 -10.39 9.34
CA GLN A 6 10.38 -9.42 9.79
C GLN A 6 10.18 -8.29 8.78
N ASP A 7 11.27 -7.84 8.16
CA ASP A 7 11.29 -6.78 7.15
C ASP A 7 12.19 -7.21 5.98
N TRP A 8 11.66 -7.18 4.76
CA TRP A 8 12.42 -7.48 3.55
C TRP A 8 13.65 -6.58 3.38
N ARG A 9 13.59 -5.34 3.89
CA ARG A 9 14.74 -4.43 3.88
C ARG A 9 15.92 -5.00 4.66
N LYS A 10 15.66 -5.78 5.72
CA LYS A 10 16.66 -6.43 6.56
C LYS A 10 17.13 -7.80 6.03
N ALA A 11 16.53 -8.32 4.95
CA ALA A 11 16.99 -9.57 4.36
C ALA A 11 18.44 -9.43 3.85
N PRO A 12 19.30 -10.46 4.01
CA PRO A 12 20.68 -10.44 3.55
C PRO A 12 20.82 -10.03 2.09
N LYS A 13 21.88 -9.29 1.77
CA LYS A 13 22.15 -8.83 0.41
C LYS A 13 22.30 -10.00 -0.57
N THR A 14 22.99 -11.06 -0.15
CA THR A 14 23.15 -12.31 -0.91
C THR A 14 21.80 -12.89 -1.35
N CYS A 15 20.85 -13.03 -0.42
CA CYS A 15 19.50 -13.49 -0.72
C CYS A 15 18.78 -12.60 -1.75
N LYS A 16 18.96 -11.28 -1.69
CA LYS A 16 18.36 -10.35 -2.66
C LYS A 16 19.01 -10.45 -4.04
N ASP A 17 20.33 -10.58 -4.08
CA ASP A 17 21.09 -10.70 -5.32
C ASP A 17 20.80 -12.03 -6.02
N ASP A 18 20.67 -13.15 -5.28
CA ASP A 18 20.28 -14.45 -5.84
C ASP A 18 18.90 -14.40 -6.50
N VAL A 19 17.95 -13.72 -5.84
CA VAL A 19 16.59 -13.54 -6.36
C VAL A 19 16.61 -12.63 -7.58
N PHE A 20 17.43 -11.59 -7.57
CA PHE A 20 17.59 -10.72 -8.74
C PHE A 20 18.19 -11.46 -9.92
N ALA A 21 19.25 -12.24 -9.72
CA ALA A 21 19.85 -13.09 -10.74
C ALA A 21 18.85 -14.11 -11.31
N TYR A 22 18.03 -14.72 -10.45
CA TYR A 22 16.93 -15.59 -10.89
C TYR A 22 15.92 -14.86 -11.79
N VAL A 23 15.54 -13.63 -11.42
CA VAL A 23 14.61 -12.80 -12.20
C VAL A 23 15.23 -12.43 -13.54
N GLN A 24 16.49 -12.01 -13.59
CA GLN A 24 17.19 -11.69 -14.84
C GLN A 24 17.33 -12.90 -15.77
N ARG A 25 17.51 -14.10 -15.22
CA ARG A 25 17.54 -15.33 -16.03
C ARG A 25 16.18 -15.67 -16.65
N LYS A 26 15.08 -15.28 -15.99
CA LYS A 26 13.71 -15.60 -16.44
C LYS A 26 13.10 -14.52 -17.31
N TYR A 27 13.55 -13.29 -17.19
CA TYR A 27 12.98 -12.12 -17.84
C TYR A 27 14.09 -11.22 -18.35
N ASP A 28 13.90 -10.66 -19.54
CA ASP A 28 14.81 -9.65 -20.10
C ASP A 28 14.65 -8.32 -19.35
N ILE A 29 15.42 -8.17 -18.26
CA ILE A 29 15.40 -7.01 -17.38
C ILE A 29 16.81 -6.43 -17.27
N SER A 30 16.97 -5.23 -17.80
CA SER A 30 18.16 -4.39 -17.65
C SER A 30 18.50 -4.11 -16.19
N ASP A 31 19.79 -4.03 -15.85
CA ASP A 31 20.27 -3.70 -14.50
C ASP A 31 19.72 -2.38 -13.93
N GLY A 32 19.46 -1.39 -14.80
CA GLY A 32 18.84 -0.11 -14.40
C GLY A 32 17.47 -0.24 -13.74
N ARG A 33 16.80 -1.40 -13.89
CA ARG A 33 15.49 -1.69 -13.27
C ARG A 33 15.60 -2.42 -11.94
N LYS A 34 16.80 -2.65 -11.40
CA LYS A 34 17.03 -3.37 -10.12
C LYS A 34 16.21 -2.80 -8.95
N LYS A 35 16.12 -1.48 -8.84
CA LYS A 35 15.30 -0.80 -7.81
C LYS A 35 13.82 -1.16 -7.92
N TRP A 36 13.27 -1.11 -9.13
CA TRP A 36 11.86 -1.44 -9.39
C TRP A 36 11.59 -2.92 -9.11
N VAL A 37 12.49 -3.81 -9.55
CA VAL A 37 12.39 -5.25 -9.25
C VAL A 37 12.35 -5.52 -7.75
N PHE A 38 13.19 -4.85 -6.95
CA PHE A 38 13.16 -5.00 -5.51
C PHE A 38 11.89 -4.46 -4.85
N GLN A 39 11.30 -3.38 -5.37
CA GLN A 39 10.01 -2.88 -4.90
C GLN A 39 8.89 -3.89 -5.17
N ASP A 40 8.85 -4.45 -6.39
CA ASP A 40 7.87 -5.44 -6.77
C ASP A 40 8.02 -6.76 -5.98
N LEU A 41 9.27 -7.24 -5.81
CA LEU A 41 9.58 -8.41 -4.99
C LEU A 41 9.16 -8.22 -3.53
N ASN A 42 9.40 -7.04 -2.94
CA ASN A 42 8.95 -6.73 -1.59
C ASN A 42 7.42 -6.85 -1.46
N ASN A 43 6.68 -6.33 -2.44
CA ASN A 43 5.21 -6.43 -2.46
C ASN A 43 4.75 -7.89 -2.59
N LYS A 44 5.33 -8.65 -3.52
CA LYS A 44 5.03 -10.08 -3.70
C LYS A 44 5.36 -10.90 -2.46
N TRP A 45 6.50 -10.62 -1.81
CA TRP A 45 6.90 -11.28 -0.57
C TRP A 45 5.94 -10.97 0.58
N ARG A 46 5.52 -9.70 0.77
CA ARG A 46 4.51 -9.31 1.78
C ARG A 46 3.18 -10.04 1.56
N SER A 47 2.70 -10.07 0.33
CA SER A 47 1.46 -10.77 -0.05
C SER A 47 1.58 -12.28 0.21
N TRP A 48 2.69 -12.90 -0.21
CA TRP A 48 2.95 -14.31 0.05
C TRP A 48 3.00 -14.62 1.55
N LYS A 49 3.70 -13.82 2.35
CA LYS A 49 3.75 -13.97 3.81
C LYS A 49 2.37 -13.83 4.45
N TYR A 50 1.56 -12.86 3.99
CA TYR A 50 0.19 -12.68 4.45
C TYR A 50 -0.71 -13.88 4.13
N VAL A 51 -0.69 -14.37 2.89
CA VAL A 51 -1.50 -15.53 2.47
C VAL A 51 -1.14 -16.77 3.28
N ASN A 52 0.15 -17.08 3.42
CA ASN A 52 0.59 -18.23 4.19
C ASN A 52 0.21 -18.10 5.68
N ARG A 53 0.39 -16.92 6.27
CA ARG A 53 -0.08 -16.66 7.64
C ARG A 53 -1.59 -16.87 7.74
N LYS A 54 -2.39 -16.33 6.83
CA LYS A 54 -3.86 -16.46 6.86
C LYS A 54 -4.32 -17.92 6.75
N LEU A 55 -3.67 -18.71 5.89
CA LEU A 55 -4.05 -20.10 5.64
C LEU A 55 -3.61 -21.05 6.76
N TYR A 56 -2.38 -20.87 7.25
CA TYR A 56 -1.72 -21.88 8.10
C TYR A 56 -1.49 -21.45 9.54
N PHE A 57 -1.67 -20.16 9.88
CA PHE A 57 -1.54 -19.67 11.25
C PHE A 57 -2.91 -19.27 11.83
N LYS A 58 -3.28 -19.85 12.98
CA LYS A 58 -4.50 -19.53 13.74
C LYS A 58 -4.13 -19.09 15.16
N TYR A 59 -4.64 -17.95 15.60
CA TYR A 59 -4.40 -17.48 16.96
C TYR A 59 -5.38 -18.16 17.93
N ASN A 60 -5.12 -19.42 18.31
CA ASN A 60 -6.02 -20.22 19.17
C ASN A 60 -5.30 -20.95 20.31
N GLY A 61 -4.18 -20.40 20.81
CA GLY A 61 -3.42 -20.95 21.94
C GLY A 61 -2.62 -22.22 21.64
N LYS A 62 -2.88 -22.91 20.52
CA LYS A 62 -2.16 -24.10 20.05
C LYS A 62 -1.16 -23.78 18.94
N ALA A 63 -0.43 -22.67 19.07
CA ALA A 63 0.58 -22.24 18.08
C ALA A 63 1.63 -23.33 17.79
N LYS A 64 1.98 -24.15 18.80
CA LYS A 64 2.92 -25.28 18.67
C LYS A 64 2.40 -26.41 17.75
N GLN A 65 1.10 -26.55 17.54
CA GLN A 65 0.51 -27.57 16.66
C GLN A 65 0.41 -27.11 15.19
N GLN A 66 0.76 -25.86 14.88
CA GLN A 66 0.67 -25.26 13.54
C GLN A 66 1.98 -25.35 12.75
N ILE A 67 2.94 -26.11 13.26
CA ILE A 67 4.31 -26.21 12.73
C ILE A 67 4.40 -27.12 11.48
N ARG A 68 3.32 -27.83 11.11
CA ARG A 68 3.24 -28.55 9.83
C ARG A 68 2.32 -27.79 8.87
N PRO A 69 2.77 -26.71 8.22
CA PRO A 69 2.05 -26.21 7.07
C PRO A 69 2.07 -27.34 6.03
N ASN A 70 0.90 -27.79 5.56
CA ASN A 70 0.80 -28.66 4.38
C ASN A 70 1.04 -27.81 3.11
N ALA A 71 2.10 -27.00 3.15
CA ALA A 71 2.46 -26.01 2.16
C ALA A 71 3.76 -26.47 1.49
N PRO A 72 3.70 -26.96 0.24
CA PRO A 72 4.85 -27.57 -0.45
C PRO A 72 6.07 -26.65 -0.64
N ARG A 73 5.96 -25.36 -0.31
CA ARG A 73 6.96 -24.32 -0.59
C ARG A 73 7.48 -23.61 0.67
N LEU A 74 7.02 -23.99 1.86
CA LEU A 74 7.49 -23.41 3.11
C LEU A 74 8.53 -24.30 3.76
N ASP A 75 9.70 -23.73 4.01
CA ASP A 75 10.69 -24.35 4.88
C ASP A 75 10.16 -24.39 6.32
N LEU A 76 10.29 -25.55 6.97
CA LEU A 76 9.70 -25.80 8.29
C LEU A 76 10.37 -24.96 9.38
N ASP A 77 11.69 -24.76 9.32
CA ASP A 77 12.42 -24.02 10.34
C ASP A 77 12.17 -22.52 10.21
N GLN A 78 12.15 -22.00 8.98
CA GLN A 78 11.72 -20.63 8.70
C GLN A 78 10.27 -20.39 9.14
N TRP A 79 9.38 -21.39 8.99
CA TRP A 79 8.00 -21.28 9.45
C TRP A 79 7.92 -21.22 10.99
N LYS A 80 8.66 -22.07 11.71
CA LYS A 80 8.71 -22.04 13.18
C LYS A 80 9.15 -20.67 13.69
N GLU A 81 10.21 -20.11 13.11
CA GLU A 81 10.71 -18.78 13.47
C GLU A 81 9.66 -17.69 13.19
N ALA A 82 8.97 -17.75 12.04
CA ALA A 82 7.91 -16.81 11.73
C ALA A 82 6.73 -16.90 12.71
N VAL A 83 6.33 -18.11 13.10
CA VAL A 83 5.27 -18.33 14.10
C VAL A 83 5.68 -17.76 15.45
N GLN A 84 6.92 -18.00 15.91
CA GLN A 84 7.45 -17.42 17.15
C GLN A 84 7.36 -15.90 17.15
N GLN A 85 7.76 -15.27 16.04
CA GLN A 85 7.65 -13.81 15.87
C GLN A 85 6.19 -13.34 15.95
N TRP A 86 5.25 -14.00 15.26
CA TRP A 86 3.84 -13.61 15.27
C TRP A 86 3.14 -13.81 16.62
N THR A 87 3.66 -14.70 17.45
CA THR A 87 3.17 -14.92 18.83
C THR A 87 3.87 -14.05 19.88
N SER A 88 4.90 -13.29 19.50
CA SER A 88 5.60 -12.40 20.43
C SER A 88 4.71 -11.25 20.90
N LEU A 89 4.98 -10.76 22.12
CA LEU A 89 4.25 -9.63 22.70
C LEU A 89 4.41 -8.36 21.86
N GLU A 90 5.63 -8.09 21.38
CA GLU A 90 5.96 -6.98 20.49
C GLU A 90 5.11 -6.97 19.22
N TRP A 91 4.96 -8.14 18.59
CA TRP A 91 4.13 -8.29 17.40
C TRP A 91 2.66 -8.03 17.74
N LYS A 92 2.16 -8.64 18.82
CA LYS A 92 0.78 -8.48 19.26
C LYS A 92 0.44 -7.01 19.53
N TRP A 93 1.29 -6.30 20.26
CA TRP A 93 1.15 -4.88 20.53
C TRP A 93 1.13 -4.04 19.25
N SER A 94 2.09 -4.29 18.35
CA SER A 94 2.15 -3.59 17.05
C SER A 94 0.88 -3.84 16.22
N SER A 95 0.32 -5.04 16.27
CA SER A 95 -0.90 -5.39 15.58
C SER A 95 -2.13 -4.69 16.11
N GLU A 96 -2.28 -4.68 17.43
CA GLU A 96 -3.42 -4.07 18.09
C GLU A 96 -3.40 -2.56 17.87
N THR A 97 -2.23 -1.94 17.94
CA THR A 97 -2.03 -0.53 17.61
C THR A 97 -2.40 -0.25 16.15
N ASN A 98 -1.89 -1.05 15.20
CA ASN A 98 -2.23 -0.90 13.78
C ASN A 98 -3.72 -1.12 13.50
N TRP A 99 -4.36 -2.06 14.20
CA TRP A 99 -5.79 -2.30 14.11
C TRP A 99 -6.59 -1.09 14.61
N LYS A 100 -6.25 -0.55 15.78
CA LYS A 100 -6.87 0.67 16.35
C LYS A 100 -6.66 1.90 15.46
N ASN A 101 -5.49 2.04 14.84
CA ASN A 101 -5.22 3.14 13.91
C ASN A 101 -6.05 2.99 12.64
N LYS A 102 -6.15 1.77 12.10
CA LYS A 102 -6.99 1.48 10.94
C LYS A 102 -8.47 1.75 11.23
N SER A 103 -8.98 1.39 12.41
CA SER A 103 -10.37 1.65 12.77
C SER A 103 -10.69 3.14 12.92
N GLN A 104 -9.68 3.99 13.12
CA GLN A 104 -9.82 5.45 13.17
C GLN A 104 -9.70 6.12 11.79
N GLN A 105 -9.46 5.36 10.72
CA GLN A 105 -9.42 5.92 9.36
C GLN A 105 -10.81 6.44 8.98
N LYS A 106 -10.92 7.75 8.79
CA LYS A 106 -12.17 8.45 8.46
C LYS A 106 -12.31 8.71 6.96
N TRP A 107 -11.20 9.05 6.30
CA TRP A 107 -11.18 9.43 4.90
C TRP A 107 -10.82 8.22 4.03
N PHE A 108 -11.77 7.78 3.22
CA PHE A 108 -11.58 6.69 2.27
C PHE A 108 -11.60 7.23 0.84
N HIS A 109 -10.70 6.72 0.02
CA HIS A 109 -10.69 7.01 -1.41
C HIS A 109 -11.88 6.34 -2.10
N CYS A 110 -12.66 7.11 -2.85
CA CYS A 110 -13.87 6.70 -3.57
C CYS A 110 -13.72 6.72 -5.10
N ALA A 111 -12.64 7.28 -5.63
CA ALA A 111 -12.43 7.38 -7.09
C ALA A 111 -12.09 6.04 -7.79
N GLY A 112 -12.01 4.93 -7.05
CA GLY A 112 -11.74 3.62 -7.62
C GLY A 112 -10.38 3.56 -8.33
N THR A 113 -10.37 2.97 -9.53
CA THR A 113 -9.18 2.84 -10.40
C THR A 113 -8.88 4.10 -11.22
N ARG A 114 -9.67 5.17 -11.08
CA ARG A 114 -9.45 6.38 -11.87
C ARG A 114 -8.18 7.09 -11.46
N SER A 115 -7.36 7.40 -12.45
CA SER A 115 -6.12 8.12 -12.25
C SER A 115 -6.38 9.60 -11.93
N VAL A 116 -5.34 10.32 -11.54
CA VAL A 116 -5.42 11.78 -11.43
C VAL A 116 -5.73 12.42 -12.77
N ALA A 117 -5.00 12.00 -13.80
CA ALA A 117 -5.17 12.51 -15.15
C ALA A 117 -6.61 12.32 -15.65
N ASP A 118 -7.22 11.15 -15.41
CA ASP A 118 -8.59 10.86 -15.83
C ASP A 118 -9.57 11.85 -15.20
N ILE A 119 -9.39 12.15 -13.91
CA ILE A 119 -10.27 13.06 -13.18
C ILE A 119 -10.13 14.50 -13.69
N HIS A 120 -8.92 14.92 -14.04
CA HIS A 120 -8.67 16.24 -14.62
C HIS A 120 -9.26 16.35 -16.03
N GLU A 121 -9.05 15.34 -16.87
CA GLU A 121 -9.57 15.33 -18.25
C GLU A 121 -11.10 15.35 -18.26
N GLU A 122 -11.76 14.58 -17.40
CA GLU A 122 -13.22 14.63 -17.23
C GLU A 122 -13.74 16.03 -16.88
N GLU A 123 -12.99 16.81 -16.08
CA GLU A 123 -13.40 18.18 -15.70
C GLU A 123 -13.07 19.18 -16.79
N ARG A 124 -11.94 19.00 -17.49
CA ARG A 124 -11.57 19.79 -18.66
C ARG A 124 -12.64 19.71 -19.75
N VAL A 125 -13.15 18.50 -20.03
CA VAL A 125 -14.25 18.28 -20.98
C VAL A 125 -15.55 18.97 -20.53
N LYS A 126 -15.77 19.14 -19.22
CA LYS A 126 -16.91 19.90 -18.67
C LYS A 126 -16.68 21.42 -18.65
N GLY A 127 -15.54 21.90 -19.15
CA GLY A 127 -15.20 23.33 -19.21
C GLY A 127 -14.51 23.87 -17.95
N HIS A 128 -14.08 23.01 -17.03
CA HIS A 128 -13.29 23.43 -15.87
C HIS A 128 -11.80 23.38 -16.23
N LEU A 129 -11.09 24.51 -16.14
CA LEU A 129 -9.72 24.64 -16.64
C LEU A 129 -8.75 23.73 -15.88
N GLU A 130 -8.69 23.86 -14.56
CA GLU A 130 -7.93 22.97 -13.66
C GLU A 130 -8.65 22.82 -12.31
N LEU A 131 -8.61 21.62 -11.74
CA LEU A 131 -9.06 21.38 -10.36
C LEU A 131 -7.95 21.79 -9.39
N ASP A 132 -8.30 22.61 -8.39
CA ASP A 132 -7.43 22.78 -7.22
C ASP A 132 -7.26 21.44 -6.47
N ARG A 133 -6.17 21.31 -5.72
CA ARG A 133 -5.88 20.16 -4.85
C ARG A 133 -7.02 19.85 -3.90
N THR A 134 -7.70 20.87 -3.38
CA THR A 134 -8.85 20.71 -2.49
C THR A 134 -10.03 20.09 -3.25
N ASP A 135 -10.34 20.57 -4.45
CA ASP A 135 -11.44 20.04 -5.26
C ASP A 135 -11.16 18.62 -5.72
N LEU A 136 -9.91 18.36 -6.13
CA LEU A 136 -9.46 17.02 -6.49
C LEU A 136 -9.57 16.05 -5.30
N PHE A 137 -9.21 16.50 -4.10
CA PHE A 137 -9.37 15.71 -2.87
C PHE A 137 -10.86 15.40 -2.60
N ILE A 138 -11.72 16.42 -2.63
CA ILE A 138 -13.16 16.27 -2.42
C ILE A 138 -13.73 15.27 -3.43
N LYS A 139 -13.42 15.45 -4.72
CA LYS A 139 -13.92 14.59 -5.81
C LYS A 139 -13.44 13.14 -5.68
N ARG A 140 -12.23 12.90 -5.16
CA ARG A 140 -11.72 11.55 -4.87
C ARG A 140 -12.32 10.90 -3.64
N HIS A 141 -12.78 11.68 -2.67
CA HIS A 141 -13.28 11.19 -1.39
C HIS A 141 -14.80 11.36 -1.25
N THR A 142 -15.47 11.58 -2.38
CA THR A 142 -16.93 11.63 -2.49
C THR A 142 -17.37 10.47 -3.36
N ARG A 143 -18.44 9.78 -2.95
CA ARG A 143 -19.01 8.66 -3.69
C ARG A 143 -19.79 9.18 -4.90
N LYS A 144 -20.14 8.28 -5.83
CA LYS A 144 -20.91 8.64 -7.05
C LYS A 144 -22.29 9.22 -6.74
N ASP A 145 -22.87 8.88 -5.58
CA ASP A 145 -24.14 9.41 -5.08
C ASP A 145 -24.00 10.82 -4.44
N GLY A 146 -22.81 11.42 -4.50
CA GLY A 146 -22.52 12.74 -3.93
C GLY A 146 -22.36 12.75 -2.41
N LYS A 147 -22.54 11.61 -1.73
CA LYS A 147 -22.45 11.53 -0.27
C LYS A 147 -21.02 11.24 0.19
N PRO A 148 -20.59 11.80 1.34
CA PRO A 148 -19.31 11.45 1.93
C PRO A 148 -19.33 10.00 2.43
N THR A 149 -18.15 9.38 2.57
CA THR A 149 -18.05 7.97 2.98
C THR A 149 -18.57 7.72 4.40
N ASN A 150 -18.40 8.70 5.28
CA ASN A 150 -18.98 8.73 6.62
C ASN A 150 -19.16 10.19 7.06
N GLU A 151 -19.81 10.40 8.20
CA GLU A 151 -20.04 11.75 8.74
C GLU A 151 -18.75 12.52 9.01
N ALA A 152 -17.71 11.82 9.48
CA ALA A 152 -16.39 12.42 9.73
C ALA A 152 -15.62 12.77 8.44
N ALA A 153 -16.09 12.30 7.28
CA ALA A 153 -15.54 12.60 5.96
C ALA A 153 -16.29 13.74 5.25
N ARG A 154 -17.08 14.53 5.98
CA ARG A 154 -17.70 15.75 5.44
C ARG A 154 -16.61 16.77 5.12
N HIS A 155 -16.63 17.24 3.87
CA HIS A 155 -15.67 18.19 3.35
C HIS A 155 -15.96 19.65 3.76
N GLU A 156 -16.94 19.91 4.62
CA GLU A 156 -17.36 21.26 5.02
C GLU A 156 -16.21 22.10 5.55
N LYS A 157 -15.37 21.52 6.43
CA LYS A 157 -14.19 22.20 6.94
C LYS A 157 -13.13 22.47 5.86
N LEU A 158 -12.97 21.56 4.88
CA LEU A 158 -12.08 21.82 3.74
C LEU A 158 -12.62 22.94 2.86
N LYS A 159 -13.94 22.95 2.59
CA LYS A 159 -14.60 23.99 1.80
C LYS A 159 -14.52 25.35 2.48
N SER A 160 -14.72 25.41 3.80
CA SER A 160 -14.62 26.67 4.56
C SER A 160 -13.20 27.22 4.61
N LEU A 161 -12.19 26.33 4.71
CA LEU A 161 -10.79 26.72 4.62
C LEU A 161 -10.43 27.24 3.22
N LYS A 162 -10.94 26.59 2.17
CA LYS A 162 -10.76 27.04 0.78
C LYS A 162 -11.39 28.42 0.55
N SER A 163 -12.61 28.65 1.01
CA SER A 163 -13.27 29.97 0.84
C SER A 163 -12.62 31.10 1.64
N ALA A 164 -11.82 30.77 2.66
CA ALA A 164 -11.05 31.73 3.45
C ALA A 164 -9.68 32.04 2.85
N GLN A 165 -9.25 31.33 1.79
CA GLN A 165 -8.02 31.64 1.08
C GLN A 165 -8.27 32.79 0.10
N PRO A 166 -7.34 33.76 -0.02
CA PRO A 166 -7.40 34.74 -1.10
C PRO A 166 -7.36 34.01 -2.45
N PRO A 167 -7.96 34.59 -3.52
CA PRO A 167 -7.85 34.02 -4.84
C PRO A 167 -6.38 33.80 -5.18
N SER A 168 -6.05 32.57 -5.55
CA SER A 168 -4.70 32.23 -6.01
C SER A 168 -4.44 32.96 -7.31
N ASP A 169 -3.43 33.83 -7.33
CA ASP A 169 -2.88 34.36 -8.57
C ASP A 169 -2.36 33.18 -9.40
N ASP A 170 -3.00 32.91 -10.53
CA ASP A 170 -2.73 31.71 -11.31
C ASP A 170 -1.42 31.82 -12.14
N CYS A 171 -0.84 30.64 -12.37
CA CYS A 171 0.15 30.31 -13.41
C CYS A 171 1.62 30.74 -13.22
N THR A 172 2.43 29.86 -12.61
CA THR A 172 3.76 29.58 -13.18
C THR A 172 3.67 28.30 -14.00
N PRO A 173 4.04 28.30 -15.30
CA PRO A 173 3.95 27.11 -16.14
C PRO A 173 4.80 25.98 -15.57
N HIS A 174 4.19 24.83 -15.33
CA HIS A 174 4.93 23.60 -15.04
C HIS A 174 5.79 23.28 -16.27
N ARG A 175 7.11 23.23 -16.10
CA ARG A 175 8.08 22.93 -17.17
C ARG A 175 7.59 21.75 -18.01
N HIS A 176 7.41 21.99 -19.31
CA HIS A 176 7.48 20.94 -20.32
C HIS A 176 8.81 20.20 -20.13
N CYS A 177 8.77 18.89 -19.87
CA CYS A 177 9.90 18.03 -20.21
C CYS A 177 9.99 18.02 -21.74
N LYS A 178 11.01 18.68 -22.29
CA LYS A 178 11.45 18.36 -23.65
C LYS A 178 12.10 16.99 -23.63
N GLU A 179 11.78 16.23 -24.67
CA GLU A 179 12.25 14.87 -24.99
C GLU A 179 13.77 14.72 -24.93
#